data_AF-A0A836B049-F1
#
_entry.id   AF-A0A836B049-F1
#
_cell.length_a   1.000
_cell.length_b   1.000
_cell.length_c   1.000
_cell.angle_alpha   90.00
_cell.angle_beta   90.00
_cell.angle_gamma   90.00
#
_symmetry.space_group_name_H-M   'P 1'
#
loop_
_entity.id
_entity.type
_entity.pdbx_description
1 polymer ?
#
loop_
_entity_poly.entity_id
_entity_poly.type
_entity_poly.pdbx_seq_one_letter_code
_entity_poly.pdbx_strand_id
1 'polypeptide(L)'
;MPARIRDGKIVNVFLLVATGAPVTEFSPSVFTALGCDNFTAAAMVNLGGYPHTQVRLRDQGEHSNHRDIPILGADFMKRNRCLLEVDYANETVTIRFP
;
A
#
# COMPACT_ATOMS: atom_id res chain seq x y z
N MET A 1 -16.02 13.61 5.12
CA MET A 1 -14.73 14.30 4.89
C MET A 1 -13.62 13.28 5.09
N PRO A 2 -12.64 13.12 4.18
CA PRO A 2 -11.51 12.24 4.47
C PRO A 2 -10.67 12.92 5.56
N ALA A 3 -10.65 12.31 6.75
CA ALA A 3 -9.79 12.77 7.83
C ALA A 3 -8.31 12.57 7.44
N ARG A 4 -7.47 13.50 7.86
CA ARG A 4 -6.01 13.42 7.65
C ARG A 4 -5.38 12.60 8.78
N ILE A 5 -4.39 11.80 8.41
CA ILE A 5 -3.53 11.06 9.34
C ILE A 5 -2.87 12.04 10.31
N ARG A 6 -2.70 11.63 11.58
CA ARG A 6 -2.02 12.45 12.60
C ARG A 6 -0.67 12.94 12.06
N ASP A 7 -0.48 14.25 12.03
CA ASP A 7 0.69 14.89 11.42
C ASP A 7 2.01 14.32 11.97
N GLY A 8 2.92 13.94 11.06
CA GLY A 8 4.35 13.73 11.36
C GLY A 8 4.83 12.30 11.68
N LYS A 9 3.97 11.26 11.69
CA LYS A 9 4.43 9.88 11.96
C LYS A 9 4.94 9.20 10.69
N ILE A 10 6.20 8.80 10.69
CA ILE A 10 6.82 7.99 9.63
C ILE A 10 6.83 6.53 10.07
N VAL A 11 6.29 5.64 9.24
CA VAL A 11 6.27 4.19 9.47
C VAL A 11 6.94 3.51 8.29
N ASN A 12 7.95 2.69 8.54
CA ASN A 12 8.57 1.85 7.53
C ASN A 12 7.72 0.61 7.29
N VAL A 13 7.29 0.41 6.04
CA VAL A 13 6.42 -0.69 5.65
C VAL A 13 7.03 -1.43 4.46
N PHE A 14 7.14 -2.74 4.57
CA PHE A 14 7.50 -3.60 3.45
C PHE A 14 6.23 -4.02 2.72
N LEU A 15 6.15 -3.70 1.44
CA LEU A 15 4.97 -3.91 0.61
C LEU A 15 5.23 -5.07 -0.36
N LEU A 16 4.24 -5.95 -0.50
CA LEU A 16 4.18 -6.88 -1.60
C LEU A 16 3.68 -6.13 -2.85
N VAL A 17 4.53 -6.05 -3.88
CA VAL A 17 4.12 -5.50 -5.18
C VAL A 17 3.29 -6.55 -5.91
N ALA A 18 2.01 -6.26 -6.14
CA ALA A 18 1.09 -7.20 -6.77
C ALA A 18 0.32 -6.52 -7.92
N THR A 19 0.77 -6.73 -9.16
CA THR A 19 0.14 -6.17 -10.36
C THR A 19 -1.27 -6.72 -10.63
N GLY A 20 -1.56 -7.92 -10.13
CA GLY A 20 -2.91 -8.52 -10.17
C GLY A 20 -3.86 -8.00 -9.09
N ALA A 21 -3.36 -7.30 -8.06
CA ALA A 21 -4.20 -6.69 -7.05
C ALA A 21 -4.77 -5.37 -7.58
N PRO A 22 -6.10 -5.21 -7.66
CA PRO A 22 -6.69 -4.02 -8.26
C PRO A 22 -6.46 -2.76 -7.41
N VAL A 23 -6.25 -2.93 -6.10
CA VAL A 23 -6.14 -1.83 -5.14
C VAL A 23 -4.99 -2.02 -4.16
N THR A 24 -4.48 -0.90 -3.65
CA THR A 24 -3.45 -0.87 -2.61
C THR A 24 -4.10 -1.06 -1.25
N GLU A 25 -3.60 -2.02 -0.48
CA GLU A 25 -4.22 -2.46 0.78
C GLU A 25 -3.18 -2.54 1.89
N PHE A 26 -3.50 -2.00 3.05
CA PHE A 26 -2.65 -2.15 4.24
C PHE A 26 -3.32 -3.08 5.25
N SER A 27 -2.47 -3.81 5.97
CA SER A 27 -2.90 -4.63 7.08
C SER A 27 -3.44 -3.77 8.23
N PRO A 28 -4.25 -4.35 9.14
CA PRO A 28 -4.71 -3.64 10.33
C PRO A 28 -3.57 -3.07 11.17
N SER A 29 -2.45 -3.79 11.29
CA SER A 29 -1.28 -3.33 12.04
C SER A 29 -0.65 -2.07 11.45
N VAL A 30 -0.58 -1.97 10.12
CA VAL A 30 -0.08 -0.77 9.44
C VAL A 30 -1.09 0.38 9.56
N PHE A 31 -2.40 0.11 9.46
CA PHE A 31 -3.44 1.12 9.70
C PHE A 31 -3.32 1.72 11.10
N THR A 32 -3.21 0.89 12.14
CA THR A 32 -3.00 1.35 13.52
C THR A 32 -1.66 2.05 13.70
N ALA A 33 -0.59 1.54 13.09
CA ALA A 33 0.71 2.20 13.14
C ALA A 33 0.65 3.61 12.53
N LEU A 34 -0.12 3.81 11.47
CA LEU A 34 -0.37 5.11 10.85
C LEU A 34 -1.39 5.96 11.63
N GLY A 35 -2.01 5.45 12.69
CA GLY A 35 -3.04 6.16 13.44
C GLY A 35 -4.34 6.33 12.65
N CYS A 36 -4.60 5.40 11.73
CA CYS A 36 -5.82 5.33 10.93
C CYS A 36 -6.95 4.58 11.67
N ASP A 37 -6.92 4.47 12.99
CA ASP A 37 -7.87 3.68 13.78
C ASP A 37 -9.32 4.16 13.64
N ASN A 38 -9.52 5.44 13.28
CA ASN A 38 -10.84 6.01 13.02
C ASN A 38 -11.41 5.66 11.63
N PHE A 39 -10.65 4.99 10.77
CA PHE A 39 -11.06 4.63 9.41
C PHE A 39 -11.36 3.14 9.32
N THR A 40 -12.63 2.81 9.10
CA THR A 40 -13.10 1.42 9.12
C THR A 40 -12.85 0.66 7.81
N ALA A 41 -12.54 1.34 6.70
CA ALA A 41 -12.40 0.71 5.39
C ALA A 41 -11.30 1.27 4.48
N ALA A 42 -11.04 2.59 4.50
CA ALA A 42 -10.01 3.20 3.66
C ALA A 42 -9.51 4.52 4.24
N ALA A 43 -8.26 4.87 3.93
CA ALA A 43 -7.61 6.11 4.34
C ALA A 43 -6.80 6.73 3.19
N MET A 44 -6.51 8.02 3.30
CA MET A 44 -5.60 8.74 2.41
C MET A 44 -4.27 8.95 3.12
N VAL A 45 -3.20 8.34 2.60
CA VAL A 45 -1.85 8.38 3.18
C VAL A 45 -0.88 9.14 2.27
N ASN A 46 0.25 9.56 2.82
CA ASN A 46 1.43 9.84 2.03
C ASN A 46 2.28 8.56 1.99
N LEU A 47 2.45 7.97 0.82
CA LEU A 47 3.20 6.73 0.64
C LEU A 47 4.47 7.01 -0.13
N GLY A 48 5.64 6.93 0.51
CA GLY A 48 6.93 7.09 -0.18
C GLY A 48 7.10 8.42 -0.92
N GLY A 49 6.50 9.51 -0.43
CA GLY A 49 6.51 10.81 -1.11
C GLY A 49 5.36 11.03 -2.09
N TYR A 50 4.47 10.06 -2.28
CA TYR A 50 3.25 10.19 -3.07
C TYR A 50 2.05 10.59 -2.19
N PRO A 51 1.68 11.88 -2.17
CA PRO A 51 0.59 12.36 -1.34
C PRO A 51 -0.75 11.88 -1.87
N HIS A 52 -1.74 11.86 -0.98
CA HIS A 52 -3.12 11.48 -1.32
C HIS A 52 -3.20 10.09 -1.96
N THR A 53 -2.37 9.15 -1.51
CA THR A 53 -2.48 7.75 -1.90
C THR A 53 -3.64 7.13 -1.15
N GLN A 54 -4.62 6.59 -1.87
CA GLN A 54 -5.73 5.88 -1.26
C GLN A 54 -5.26 4.47 -0.89
N VAL A 55 -5.49 4.07 0.36
CA VAL A 55 -5.21 2.72 0.83
C VAL A 55 -6.46 2.14 1.47
N ARG A 56 -6.74 0.87 1.20
CA ARG A 56 -7.85 0.14 1.81
C ARG A 56 -7.35 -0.66 3.00
N LEU A 57 -8.19 -0.77 4.03
CA LEU A 57 -7.97 -1.75 5.07
C LEU A 57 -8.23 -3.13 4.46
N ARG A 58 -7.23 -4.01 4.51
CA ARG A 58 -7.34 -5.34 3.92
C ARG A 58 -8.43 -6.15 4.64
N ASP A 59 -9.33 -6.74 3.86
CA ASP A 59 -10.47 -7.50 4.38
C ASP A 59 -10.01 -8.78 5.12
N GLN A 60 -10.64 -9.11 6.23
CA GLN A 60 -10.27 -10.21 7.13
C GLN A 60 -10.93 -11.56 6.77
N GLY A 61 -11.55 -11.67 5.59
CA GLY A 61 -12.26 -12.89 5.16
C GLY A 61 -11.43 -14.18 5.24
N GLU A 62 -12.11 -15.33 5.31
CA GLU A 62 -11.53 -16.67 5.54
C GLU A 62 -10.43 -17.11 4.54
N HIS A 63 -10.30 -16.45 3.39
CA HIS A 63 -9.37 -16.84 2.32
C HIS A 63 -8.08 -16.00 2.26
N SER A 64 -7.84 -15.14 3.26
CA SER A 64 -6.68 -14.24 3.30
C SER A 64 -5.48 -14.91 3.98
N ASN A 65 -4.75 -15.78 3.30
CA ASN A 65 -3.56 -16.47 3.87
C ASN A 65 -2.39 -15.53 4.25
N HIS A 66 -2.50 -14.23 3.98
CA HIS A 66 -1.44 -13.23 4.20
C HIS A 66 -1.96 -11.90 4.77
N ARG A 67 -2.82 -11.96 5.80
CA ARG A 67 -3.50 -10.78 6.41
C ARG A 67 -2.57 -9.63 6.77
N ASP A 68 -1.35 -9.95 7.18
CA ASP A 68 -0.39 -8.97 7.68
C ASP A 68 0.53 -8.40 6.61
N ILE A 69 0.50 -8.92 5.38
CA ILE A 69 1.34 -8.42 4.28
C ILE A 69 0.60 -7.26 3.59
N PRO A 70 1.10 -6.02 3.67
CA PRO A 70 0.56 -4.89 2.93
C PRO A 70 0.82 -5.06 1.43
N ILE A 71 -0.13 -4.67 0.59
CA ILE A 71 -0.07 -4.82 -0.87
C ILE A 71 0.04 -3.45 -1.53
N LEU A 72 1.00 -3.32 -2.43
CA LEU A 72 1.04 -2.24 -3.42
C LEU A 72 0.32 -2.70 -4.69
N GLY A 73 -0.86 -2.14 -4.93
CA GLY A 73 -1.76 -2.56 -6.00
C GLY A 73 -1.57 -1.80 -7.32
N ALA A 74 -2.30 -2.26 -8.33
CA ALA A 74 -2.30 -1.69 -9.67
C ALA A 74 -2.85 -0.26 -9.73
N ASP A 75 -3.73 0.14 -8.82
CA ASP A 75 -4.25 1.50 -8.70
C ASP A 75 -3.13 2.53 -8.49
N PHE A 76 -2.25 2.28 -7.52
CA PHE A 76 -1.12 3.11 -7.20
C PHE A 76 -0.11 3.11 -8.35
N MET A 77 0.24 1.92 -8.86
CA MET A 77 1.21 1.78 -9.95
C MET A 77 0.75 2.50 -11.22
N LYS A 78 -0.53 2.36 -11.61
CA LYS A 78 -1.11 3.04 -12.77
C LYS A 78 -1.15 4.55 -12.58
N ARG A 79 -1.63 5.01 -11.42
CA ARG A 79 -1.72 6.44 -11.11
C ARG A 79 -0.36 7.13 -11.19
N ASN A 80 0.68 6.47 -10.69
CA ASN A 80 2.04 7.00 -10.63
C ASN A 80 2.92 6.54 -11.80
N ARG A 81 2.35 5.94 -12.85
CA ARG A 81 3.07 5.47 -14.06
C ARG A 81 4.34 4.65 -13.73
N CYS A 82 4.26 3.80 -12.73
CA CYS A 82 5.40 2.97 -12.32
C CYS A 82 5.72 1.94 -13.42
N LEU A 83 7.02 1.63 -13.57
CA LEU A 83 7.50 0.54 -14.43
C LEU A 83 8.04 -0.58 -13.56
N LEU A 84 7.51 -1.79 -13.73
CA LEU A 84 8.06 -2.99 -13.10
C LEU A 84 9.00 -3.69 -14.09
N GLU A 85 10.27 -3.77 -13.73
CA GLU A 85 11.31 -4.43 -14.51
C GLU A 85 11.71 -5.73 -13.81
N VAL A 86 11.60 -6.84 -14.53
CA VAL A 86 12.02 -8.16 -14.05
C VAL A 86 13.28 -8.53 -14.81
N ASP A 87 14.41 -8.56 -14.11
CA ASP A 87 15.68 -9.00 -14.64
C ASP A 87 15.94 -10.44 -14.20
N TYR A 88 15.69 -11.38 -15.12
CA TYR A 88 15.91 -12.80 -14.88
C TYR A 88 17.39 -13.20 -14.83
N ALA A 89 18.30 -12.41 -15.41
CA ALA A 89 19.72 -12.71 -15.37
C ALA A 89 20.30 -12.45 -13.98
N ASN A 90 19.81 -11.41 -13.31
CA ASN A 90 20.23 -11.03 -11.95
C ASN A 90 19.23 -11.42 -10.86
N GLU A 91 18.14 -12.11 -11.22
CA GLU A 91 17.06 -12.51 -10.30
C GLU A 91 16.48 -11.32 -9.50
N THR A 92 16.35 -10.15 -10.14
CA THR A 92 15.84 -8.95 -9.47
C THR A 92 14.50 -8.48 -10.03
N VAL A 93 13.70 -7.87 -9.16
CA VAL A 93 12.49 -7.15 -9.54
C VAL A 93 12.65 -5.71 -9.08
N THR A 94 12.68 -4.78 -10.04
CA THR A 94 12.84 -3.35 -9.78
C THR A 94 11.55 -2.63 -10.12
N ILE A 95 11.00 -1.88 -9.17
CA ILE A 95 9.93 -0.92 -9.45
C ILE A 95 10.57 0.45 -9.65
N ARG A 96 10.44 0.99 -10.86
CA ARG A 96 10.87 2.35 -11.20
C ARG A 96 9.70 3.31 -11.02
N PHE A 97 10.01 4.40 -10.35
CA PHE A 97 9.13 5.53 -10.10
C PHE A 97 9.52 6.68 -11.04
N PRO A 98 8.58 7.53 -11.50
CA PRO A 98 8.90 8.72 -12.30
C PRO A 98 9.77 9.73 -11.56
#